data_AF-A0A355SE38-F1
#
_entry.id   AF-A0A355SE38-F1
#
_cell.length_a   1.000
_cell.length_b   1.000
_cell.length_c   1.000
_cell.angle_alpha   90.00
_cell.angle_beta   90.00
_cell.angle_gamma   90.00
#
_symmetry.space_group_name_H-M   'P 1'
#
loop_
_entity.id
_entity.type
_entity.pdbx_description
1 polymer ?
#
loop_
_entity_poly.entity_id
_entity_poly.type
_entity_poly.pdbx_seq_one_letter_code
_entity_poly.pdbx_strand_id
1 'polypeptide(L)'
;MVGIGYFTGNIIPMLDDIKDLKLDGLMMEESKKNFALDVGEVAESLENTCALFGNLDSVWILQNGTESDVIKEITRQLKATKGKRFIMANGCPISF
;
A
#
# COMPACT_ATOMS: atom_id res chain seq x y z
N MET A 1 1.79 -20.61 9.73
CA MET A 1 2.53 -20.00 8.62
C MET A 1 1.87 -18.66 8.36
N VAL A 2 2.64 -17.59 8.16
CA VAL A 2 2.12 -16.24 7.88
C VAL A 2 2.27 -16.01 6.37
N GLY A 3 1.17 -15.78 5.67
CA GLY A 3 1.13 -15.56 4.22
C GLY A 3 1.06 -14.08 3.87
N ILE A 4 2.07 -13.55 3.18
CA ILE A 4 2.09 -12.17 2.69
C ILE A 4 2.20 -12.21 1.17
N GLY A 5 1.24 -11.59 0.47
CA GLY A 5 1.24 -11.50 -0.99
C GLY A 5 1.68 -10.13 -1.47
N TYR A 6 2.54 -10.08 -2.48
CA TYR A 6 2.91 -8.84 -3.17
C TYR A 6 2.32 -8.83 -4.58
N PHE A 7 1.43 -7.87 -4.84
CA PHE A 7 0.75 -7.72 -6.12
C PHE A 7 1.13 -6.37 -6.75
N THR A 8 1.56 -6.42 -8.00
CA THR A 8 1.99 -5.25 -8.79
C THR A 8 0.93 -4.88 -9.82
N GLY A 9 0.91 -3.62 -10.26
CA GLY A 9 -0.09 -3.14 -11.21
C GLY A 9 -1.44 -2.80 -10.56
N ASN A 10 -2.49 -2.69 -11.38
CA ASN A 10 -3.82 -2.30 -10.90
C ASN A 10 -4.55 -3.48 -10.23
N ILE A 11 -4.49 -3.55 -8.90
CA ILE A 11 -5.14 -4.61 -8.11
C ILE A 11 -6.62 -4.37 -7.81
N ILE A 12 -7.15 -3.16 -8.07
CA ILE A 12 -8.53 -2.79 -7.70
C ILE A 12 -9.58 -3.79 -8.24
N PRO A 13 -9.52 -4.24 -9.51
CA PRO A 13 -10.50 -5.20 -10.03
C PRO A 13 -10.41 -6.59 -9.41
N MET A 14 -9.32 -6.90 -8.71
CA MET A 14 -9.00 -8.22 -8.15
C MET A 14 -9.11 -8.26 -6.63
N LEU A 15 -9.55 -7.18 -5.97
CA LEU A 15 -9.56 -7.12 -4.51
C LEU A 15 -10.44 -8.19 -3.86
N ASP A 16 -11.55 -8.58 -4.50
CA ASP A 16 -12.39 -9.68 -4.01
C ASP A 16 -11.69 -11.03 -4.13
N ASP A 17 -11.03 -11.31 -5.25
CA ASP A 17 -10.22 -12.53 -5.43
C ASP A 17 -9.06 -12.58 -4.44
N ILE A 18 -8.40 -11.44 -4.19
CA ILE A 18 -7.28 -11.33 -3.23
C ILE A 18 -7.76 -11.61 -1.80
N LYS A 19 -8.97 -11.13 -1.41
CA LYS A 19 -9.56 -11.45 -0.11
C LYS A 19 -9.81 -12.95 0.04
N ASP A 20 -10.25 -13.63 -1.01
CA ASP A 20 -10.52 -15.07 -1.01
C ASP A 20 -9.27 -15.93 -0.82
N LEU A 21 -8.08 -15.40 -1.12
CA LEU A 21 -6.80 -16.05 -0.82
C LEU A 21 -6.51 -16.16 0.69
N LYS A 22 -7.21 -15.38 1.53
CA LYS A 22 -7.07 -15.38 3.00
C LYS A 22 -5.62 -15.18 3.47
N LEU A 23 -4.92 -14.24 2.82
CA LEU A 23 -3.57 -13.83 3.21
C LEU A 23 -3.60 -13.10 4.56
N ASP A 24 -2.50 -13.18 5.31
CA ASP A 24 -2.31 -12.40 6.53
C ASP A 24 -1.91 -10.95 6.22
N GLY A 25 -1.30 -10.71 5.05
CA GLY A 25 -0.90 -9.39 4.59
C GLY A 25 -0.93 -9.21 3.07
N LEU A 26 -1.26 -8.00 2.64
CA LEU A 26 -1.24 -7.54 1.26
C LEU A 26 -0.24 -6.41 1.09
N MET A 27 0.75 -6.62 0.22
CA MET A 27 1.65 -5.58 -0.29
C MET A 27 1.22 -5.18 -1.69
N MET A 28 1.23 -3.87 -1.96
CA MET A 28 0.84 -3.32 -3.26
C MET A 28 1.80 -2.23 -3.71
N GLU A 29 1.88 -2.04 -5.03
CA GLU A 29 2.72 -1.00 -5.63
C GLU A 29 2.18 0.41 -5.36
N GLU A 30 3.03 1.42 -5.50
CA GLU A 30 2.58 2.82 -5.57
C GLU A 30 1.74 3.08 -6.82
N SER A 31 0.99 4.18 -6.81
CA SER A 31 0.19 4.59 -7.97
C SER A 31 1.07 4.84 -9.19
N LYS A 32 0.58 4.51 -10.39
CA LYS A 32 1.28 4.74 -11.67
C LYS A 32 0.40 5.56 -12.61
N LYS A 33 0.94 5.91 -13.79
CA LYS A 33 0.26 6.81 -14.76
C LYS A 33 -1.17 6.39 -15.13
N ASN A 34 -1.47 5.10 -15.11
CA ASN A 34 -2.74 4.55 -15.61
C ASN A 34 -3.68 4.05 -14.51
N PHE A 35 -3.26 4.10 -13.24
CA PHE A 35 -4.08 3.63 -12.13
C PHE A 35 -3.69 4.29 -10.81
N ALA A 36 -4.67 4.51 -9.95
CA ALA A 36 -4.47 4.96 -8.58
C ALA A 36 -4.67 3.80 -7.62
N LEU A 37 -3.75 3.67 -6.66
CA LEU A 37 -3.85 2.75 -5.54
C LEU A 37 -3.79 3.56 -4.25
N ASP A 38 -4.94 4.13 -3.86
CA ASP A 38 -5.06 4.83 -2.58
C ASP A 38 -5.16 3.81 -1.43
N VAL A 39 -4.27 3.93 -0.45
CA VAL A 39 -4.22 3.03 0.70
C VAL A 39 -5.49 3.05 1.55
N GLY A 40 -6.20 4.18 1.61
CA GLY A 40 -7.45 4.30 2.37
C GLY A 40 -8.58 3.53 1.70
N GLU A 41 -8.73 3.69 0.38
CA GLU A 41 -9.73 2.97 -0.41
C GLU A 41 -9.49 1.45 -0.40
N VAL A 42 -8.23 1.02 -0.53
CA VAL A 42 -7.87 -0.40 -0.45
C VAL A 42 -8.08 -0.94 0.96
N ALA A 43 -7.65 -0.21 2.01
CA ALA A 43 -7.87 -0.63 3.39
C ALA A 43 -9.36 -0.80 3.74
N GLU A 44 -10.22 0.08 3.23
CA GLU A 44 -11.65 -0.04 3.43
C GLU A 44 -12.23 -1.25 2.67
N SER A 45 -11.81 -1.46 1.42
CA SER A 45 -12.24 -2.60 0.58
C SER A 45 -11.80 -3.96 1.13
N LEU A 46 -10.68 -4.00 1.85
CA LEU A 46 -10.17 -5.20 2.52
C LEU A 46 -10.93 -5.55 3.80
N GLU A 47 -11.74 -4.64 4.36
CA GLU A 47 -12.58 -4.89 5.53
C GLU A 47 -11.84 -5.51 6.74
N ASN A 48 -10.55 -5.16 6.92
CA ASN A 48 -9.65 -5.72 7.96
C ASN A 48 -9.35 -7.23 7.84
N THR A 49 -9.63 -7.87 6.70
CA THR A 49 -9.32 -9.30 6.48
C THR A 49 -7.84 -9.62 6.59
N CYS A 50 -6.96 -8.69 6.17
CA CYS A 50 -5.50 -8.82 6.26
C CYS A 50 -4.84 -7.49 6.67
N ALA A 51 -3.52 -7.52 6.90
CA ALA A 51 -2.73 -6.30 7.07
C ALA A 51 -2.42 -5.67 5.71
N LEU A 52 -2.68 -4.38 5.54
CA LEU A 52 -2.28 -3.65 4.34
C LEU A 52 -0.90 -3.02 4.54
N PHE A 53 0.02 -3.31 3.63
CA PHE A 53 1.31 -2.65 3.54
C PHE A 53 1.16 -1.48 2.57
N GLY A 54 1.30 -0.27 3.13
CA GLY A 54 1.18 0.98 2.38
C GLY A 54 2.36 1.24 1.48
N ASN A 55 2.11 2.06 0.47
CA ASN A 55 2.84 2.07 -0.78
C ASN A 55 3.55 3.40 -1.02
N LEU A 56 4.40 3.81 -0.07
CA LEU A 56 5.21 5.01 -0.23
C LEU A 56 5.96 4.95 -1.56
N ASP A 57 5.87 6.01 -2.36
CA ASP A 57 6.54 6.09 -3.66
C ASP A 57 8.06 6.09 -3.44
N SER A 58 8.71 5.00 -3.87
CA SER A 58 10.14 4.78 -3.66
C SER A 58 11.02 5.77 -4.40
N VAL A 59 10.55 6.35 -5.50
CA VAL A 59 11.35 7.21 -6.39
C VAL A 59 11.10 8.68 -6.08
N TRP A 60 9.86 9.13 -6.15
CA TRP A 60 9.54 10.56 -6.11
C TRP A 60 9.40 11.10 -4.70
N ILE A 61 9.01 10.25 -3.74
CA ILE A 61 8.86 10.67 -2.34
C ILE A 61 10.08 10.23 -1.52
N LEU A 62 10.48 8.96 -1.61
CA LEU A 62 11.56 8.44 -0.77
C LEU A 62 12.96 8.80 -1.29
N GLN A 63 13.24 8.62 -2.59
CA GLN A 63 14.58 8.86 -3.15
C GLN A 63 14.80 10.34 -3.54
N ASN A 64 13.87 10.94 -4.26
CA ASN A 64 13.99 12.30 -4.82
C ASN A 64 13.29 13.37 -3.98
N GLY A 65 12.46 12.97 -3.01
CA GLY A 65 11.73 13.88 -2.14
C GLY A 65 12.58 14.39 -0.98
N THR A 66 12.03 15.34 -0.24
CA THR A 66 12.62 15.81 1.02
C THR A 66 12.14 14.96 2.20
N GLU A 67 12.82 15.05 3.34
CA GLU A 67 12.35 14.47 4.60
C GLU A 67 10.92 14.93 4.94
N SER A 68 10.59 16.20 4.64
CA SER A 68 9.25 16.74 4.87
C SER A 68 8.20 16.08 3.97
N ASP A 69 8.54 15.76 2.72
CA ASP A 69 7.64 15.05 1.80
C ASP A 69 7.36 13.63 2.31
N VAL A 70 8.39 12.93 2.78
CA VAL A 70 8.26 11.60 3.39
C VAL A 70 7.35 11.65 4.62
N ILE A 71 7.59 12.56 5.56
CA ILE A 71 6.78 12.71 6.77
C ILE A 71 5.32 13.04 6.42
N LYS A 72 5.12 13.94 5.45
CA LYS A 72 3.79 14.36 4.99
C LYS A 72 3.02 13.18 4.41
N GLU A 73 3.65 12.39 3.54
CA GLU A 73 2.99 11.25 2.91
C GLU A 73 2.73 10.11 3.90
N ILE A 74 3.68 9.80 4.78
CA ILE A 74 3.47 8.82 5.85
C ILE A 74 2.27 9.22 6.72
N THR A 75 2.21 10.49 7.11
CA THR A 75 1.10 11.03 7.90
C THR A 75 -0.23 10.96 7.16
N ARG A 76 -0.24 11.23 5.84
CA ARG A 76 -1.43 11.12 4.99
C ARG A 76 -1.94 9.68 4.98
N GLN A 77 -1.07 8.70 4.72
CA GLN A 77 -1.43 7.29 4.63
C GLN A 77 -1.93 6.73 5.97
N LEU A 78 -1.26 7.06 7.08
CA LEU A 78 -1.71 6.67 8.43
C LEU A 78 -3.10 7.21 8.77
N LYS A 79 -3.40 8.46 8.35
CA LYS A 79 -4.73 9.06 8.52
C LYS A 79 -5.78 8.40 7.61
N ALA A 80 -5.42 8.13 6.36
CA ALA A 80 -6.33 7.54 5.37
C ALA A 80 -6.78 6.13 5.78
N THR A 81 -5.86 5.32 6.31
CA THR A 81 -6.16 3.97 6.81
C THR A 81 -6.83 3.98 8.18
N LYS A 82 -6.96 5.15 8.82
CA LYS A 82 -7.49 5.33 10.18
C LYS A 82 -6.77 4.44 11.21
N GLY A 83 -5.50 4.11 10.95
CA GLY A 83 -4.70 3.19 11.77
C GLY A 83 -5.16 1.72 11.78
N LYS A 84 -6.09 1.34 10.88
CA LYS A 84 -6.58 -0.04 10.78
C LYS A 84 -5.53 -0.92 10.10
N ARG A 85 -5.05 -1.96 10.80
CA ARG A 85 -4.20 -3.06 10.28
C ARG A 85 -3.24 -2.64 9.16
N PHE A 86 -2.51 -1.55 9.38
CA PHE A 86 -1.69 -0.90 8.36
C PHE A 86 -0.23 -0.92 8.77
N ILE A 87 0.64 -1.30 7.85
CA ILE A 87 2.09 -1.32 8.02
C ILE A 87 2.70 -0.36 7.00
N MET A 88 3.46 0.62 7.47
CA MET A 88 4.15 1.56 6.57
C MET A 88 5.25 0.80 5.80
N ALA A 89 5.22 0.89 4.48
CA ALA A 89 6.21 0.33 3.58
C ALA A 89 6.33 1.18 2.31
N ASN A 90 7.22 0.77 1.42
CA ASN A 90 7.37 1.32 0.08
C ASN A 90 6.69 0.40 -0.94
N GLY A 91 6.16 0.97 -2.03
CA GLY A 91 5.37 0.21 -3.02
C GLY A 91 6.21 -0.66 -3.96
N CYS A 92 7.45 -0.27 -4.24
CA CYS A 92 8.39 -1.02 -5.07
C CYS A 92 9.77 -1.10 -4.43
N PRO A 93 10.57 -2.16 -4.67
CA PRO A 93 11.92 -2.28 -4.11
C PRO A 93 12.77 -1.04 -4.37
N ILE A 94 13.57 -0.66 -3.37
CA ILE A 94 14.49 0.48 -3.49
C ILE A 94 15.68 0.03 -4.36
N SER A 95 15.84 0.67 -5.52
CA SER A 95 17.01 0.52 -6.38
C SER A 95 17.82 1.81 -6.37
N PHE A 96 19.13 1.69 -6.20
CA PHE A 96 20.11 2.79 -6.16
C PHE A 96 20.81 2.96 -7.50
#